data_AF-A0A424YXW1-F1
#
_entry.id   AF-A0A424YXW1-F1
#
_cell.length_a   1.000
_cell.length_b   1.000
_cell.length_c   1.000
_cell.angle_alpha   90.00
_cell.angle_beta   90.00
_cell.angle_gamma   90.00
#
_symmetry.space_group_name_H-M   'P 1'
#
loop_
_entity.id
_entity.type
_entity.pdbx_description
1 polymer ?
#
loop_
_entity_poly.entity_id
_entity_poly.type
_entity_poly.pdbx_seq_one_letter_code
_entity_poly.pdbx_strand_id
1 'polypeptide(L)' 'MDKRMIENIKHLNDSLIVVLILMPATIIIVFEAIATIPELRILSIITWIIYLCGLGYVSYRLIYLNNKLNQYLKDE' A
#
# COMPACT_ATOMS: atom_id res chain seq x y z
N MET A 1 21.09 -10.61 16.14
CA MET A 1 20.18 -10.29 15.01
C MET A 1 20.49 -8.87 14.59
N ASP A 2 20.98 -8.69 13.38
CA ASP A 2 21.61 -7.45 12.94
C ASP A 2 20.61 -6.28 12.97
N LYS A 3 21.04 -5.12 13.46
CA LYS A 3 20.18 -3.92 13.63
C LYS A 3 19.53 -3.51 12.30
N ARG A 4 20.23 -3.78 11.20
CA ARG A 4 19.80 -3.56 9.81
C ARG A 4 18.65 -4.49 9.39
N MET A 5 18.70 -5.75 9.83
CA MET A 5 17.66 -6.74 9.55
C MET A 5 16.35 -6.35 10.25
N ILE A 6 16.44 -5.81 11.46
CA ILE A 6 15.30 -5.33 12.24
C ILE A 6 14.61 -4.12 11.57
N GLU A 7 15.37 -3.16 11.03
CA GLU A 7 14.80 -2.01 10.30
C GLU A 7 14.08 -2.43 9.02
N ASN A 8 14.65 -3.37 8.26
CA ASN A 8 14.01 -3.88 7.04
C ASN A 8 12.73 -4.65 7.34
N ILE A 9 12.72 -5.49 8.40
CA ILE A 9 11.53 -6.20 8.86
C ILE A 9 10.46 -5.21 9.33
N LYS A 10 10.83 -4.15 10.05
CA LYS A 10 9.89 -3.11 10.48
C LYS A 10 9.27 -2.37 9.29
N HIS A 11 10.07 -2.04 8.27
CA HIS A 11 9.57 -1.42 7.04
C HIS A 11 8.64 -2.33 6.22
N LEU A 12 8.97 -3.62 6.16
CA LEU A 12 8.11 -4.61 5.50
C LEU A 12 6.77 -4.72 6.23
N ASN A 13 6.81 -4.80 7.57
CA ASN A 13 5.63 -4.87 8.42
C ASN A 13 4.73 -3.63 8.28
N ASP A 14 5.30 -2.42 8.29
CA ASP A 14 4.53 -1.18 8.08
C ASP A 14 3.84 -1.18 6.70
N SER A 15 4.54 -1.66 5.66
CA SER A 15 3.97 -1.75 4.31
C SER A 15 2.83 -2.78 4.24
N LEU A 16 2.98 -3.91 4.91
CA LEU A 16 1.96 -4.97 5.03
C LEU A 16 0.71 -4.48 5.76
N ILE A 17 0.88 -3.72 6.85
CA ILE A 17 -0.22 -3.08 7.58
C ILE A 17 -0.98 -2.11 6.67
N VAL A 18 -0.29 -1.32 5.87
CA VAL A 18 -0.96 -0.40 4.92
C VAL A 18 -1.77 -1.18 3.88
N VAL A 19 -1.24 -2.29 3.33
CA VAL A 19 -2.01 -3.15 2.40
C VAL A 19 -3.25 -3.74 3.07
N LEU A 20 -3.12 -4.23 4.30
CA LEU A 20 -4.22 -4.80 5.07
C LEU A 20 -5.31 -3.77 5.39
N ILE A 21 -4.95 -2.50 5.60
CA ILE A 21 -5.89 -1.40 5.80
C ILE A 21 -6.56 -1.01 4.47
N LEU A 22 -5.84 -1.09 3.36
CA LEU A 22 -6.37 -0.77 2.03
C LEU A 22 -7.39 -1.81 1.53
N MET A 23 -7.22 -3.10 1.86
CA MET A 23 -8.14 -4.17 1.47
C MET A 23 -9.64 -3.91 1.78
N PRO A 24 -10.04 -3.61 3.03
CA PRO A 24 -11.45 -3.31 3.35
C PRO A 24 -11.94 -2.03 2.68
N ALA A 25 -11.07 -1.04 2.43
CA ALA A 25 -11.43 0.15 1.67
C ALA A 25 -11.83 -0.20 0.22
N THR A 26 -11.13 -1.15 -0.42
CA THR A 26 -11.50 -1.64 -1.76
C THR A 26 -12.90 -2.25 -1.80
N ILE A 27 -13.30 -2.96 -0.75
CA ILE A 27 -14.65 -3.57 -0.67
C ILE A 27 -15.71 -2.47 -0.59
N ILE A 28 -15.51 -1.46 0.26
CA ILE A 28 -16.42 -0.31 0.41
C ILE A 28 -16.56 0.42 -0.93
N ILE A 29 -15.44 0.69 -1.61
CA ILE A 29 -15.43 1.36 -2.91
C ILE A 29 -16.28 0.61 -3.95
N VAL A 30 -16.17 -0.72 -4.00
CA VAL A 30 -16.94 -1.56 -4.93
C VAL A 30 -18.44 -1.51 -4.61
N PHE A 31 -18.81 -1.56 -3.33
CA PHE A 31 -20.21 -1.42 -2.91
C PHE A 31 -20.78 -0.03 -3.27
N GLU A 32 -20.02 1.04 -3.05
CA GLU A 32 -20.42 2.41 -3.42
C GLU A 32 -20.56 2.60 -4.93
N ALA A 33 -19.71 1.95 -5.73
CA ALA A 33 -19.76 2.02 -7.19
C ALA A 33 -21.00 1.33 -7.79
N ILE A 34 -21.45 0.23 -7.17
CA ILE A 34 -22.62 -0.55 -7.58
C ILE A 34 -23.94 0.12 -7.11
N ALA A 35 -23.86 1.03 -6.13
CA ALA A 35 -25.02 1.76 -5.64
C ALA A 35 -25.67 2.62 -6.75
N THR A 36 -27.00 2.63 -6.78
CA THR A 36 -27.82 3.39 -7.73
C THR A 36 -27.89 4.89 -7.45
N ILE A 37 -27.24 5.34 -6.37
CA ILE A 37 -27.28 6.73 -5.90
C ILE A 37 -26.10 7.51 -6.52
N PRO A 38 -26.36 8.60 -7.28
CA PRO A 38 -25.31 9.36 -7.96
C PRO A 38 -24.22 9.93 -7.03
N GLU A 39 -24.58 10.41 -5.84
CA GLU A 39 -23.59 10.97 -4.90
C GLU A 39 -22.59 9.92 -4.41
N LEU A 40 -23.05 8.68 -4.17
CA LEU A 40 -22.22 7.55 -3.78
C LEU A 40 -21.24 7.14 -4.89
N ARG A 41 -21.65 7.28 -6.16
CA ARG A 41 -20.79 7.00 -7.31
C ARG A 41 -19.65 8.02 -7.43
N ILE A 42 -19.92 9.31 -7.16
CA ILE A 42 -18.87 10.35 -7.13
C ILE A 42 -17.91 10.11 -5.96
N LEU A 43 -18.45 9.80 -4.77
CA LEU A 43 -17.63 9.47 -3.60
C LEU A 43 -16.71 8.28 -3.90
N SER A 44 -17.23 7.22 -4.53
CA SER A 44 -16.45 6.05 -4.95
C SER A 44 -15.27 6.41 -5.86
N ILE A 45 -15.45 7.35 -6.80
CA ILE A 45 -14.37 7.82 -7.69
C ILE A 45 -13.26 8.50 -6.88
N ILE A 46 -13.61 9.41 -5.96
CA ILE A 46 -12.64 10.09 -5.10
C ILE A 46 -11.88 9.06 -4.25
N THR A 47 -12.60 8.10 -3.68
CA THR A 47 -12.02 7.04 -2.85
C THR A 47 -11.09 6.14 -3.66
N TRP A 48 -11.42 5.84 -4.93
CA TRP A 48 -10.52 5.14 -5.86
C TRP A 48 -9.21 5.89 -6.11
N ILE A 49 -9.25 7.21 -6.28
CA ILE A 49 -8.05 8.02 -6.51
C ILE A 49 -7.13 7.95 -5.29
N ILE A 50 -7.69 8.13 -4.09
CA ILE A 50 -6.92 8.05 -2.84
C ILE A 50 -6.33 6.65 -2.66
N TYR A 51 -7.12 5.61 -2.96
CA TYR A 51 -6.69 4.22 -2.89
C TYR A 51 -5.53 3.92 -3.85
N LEU A 52 -5.62 4.32 -5.12
CA LEU A 52 -4.57 4.13 -6.11
C LEU A 52 -3.28 4.88 -5.73
N CYS A 53 -3.40 6.09 -5.20
CA CYS A 53 -2.26 6.83 -4.65
C CYS A 53 -1.60 6.09 -3.47
N GLY A 54 -2.41 5.55 -2.55
CA GLY A 54 -1.93 4.74 -1.42
C GLY A 54 -1.20 3.47 -1.88
N LEU A 55 -1.78 2.73 -2.82
CA LEU A 55 -1.13 1.57 -3.44
C LEU A 55 0.18 1.94 -4.13
N GLY A 56 0.21 3.05 -4.86
CA GLY A 56 1.43 3.55 -5.50
C GLY A 56 2.53 3.85 -4.50
N TYR A 57 2.20 4.52 -3.39
CA TYR A 57 3.15 4.81 -2.32
C TYR A 57 3.72 3.53 -1.69
N VAL A 58 2.87 2.55 -1.35
CA VAL A 58 3.31 1.26 -0.80
C VAL A 58 4.21 0.53 -1.78
N SER A 59 3.82 0.48 -3.05
CA SER A 59 4.59 -0.20 -4.11
C SER A 59 5.97 0.42 -4.29
N TYR A 60 6.05 1.76 -4.32
CA TYR A 60 7.32 2.48 -4.37
C TYR A 60 8.21 2.16 -3.16
N ARG A 61 7.63 2.15 -1.95
CA ARG A 61 8.36 1.83 -0.71
C ARG A 61 8.91 0.40 -0.71
N LEU A 62 8.13 -0.58 -1.17
CA LEU A 62 8.57 -1.96 -1.31
C LEU A 62 9.71 -2.10 -2.33
N ILE A 63 9.59 -1.47 -3.50
CA ILE A 63 10.64 -1.48 -4.53
C ILE A 63 11.93 -0.82 -4.01
N TYR A 64 11.81 0.32 -3.33
CA TYR A 64 12.95 1.00 -2.72
C TYR A 64 13.65 0.11 -1.68
N LEU A 65 12.88 -0.54 -0.81
CA LEU A 65 13.41 -1.47 0.18
C LEU A 65 14.14 -2.65 -0.49
N ASN A 66 13.53 -3.23 -1.53
CA ASN A 66 14.11 -4.33 -2.28
C ASN A 66 15.43 -3.94 -2.94
N ASN A 67 15.48 -2.77 -3.59
CA ASN A 67 16.70 -2.26 -4.22
C ASN A 67 17.81 -2.00 -3.19
N LYS A 68 17.46 -1.46 -2.02
CA LYS A 68 18.40 -1.20 -0.93
C LYS A 68 18.95 -2.50 -0.32
N LEU A 69 18.10 -3.50 -0.12
CA LEU A 69 18.50 -4.86 0.27
C LEU A 69 19.45 -5.49 -0.75
N ASN A 70 19.14 -5.36 -2.05
CA ASN A 70 19.96 -5.91 -3.13
C ASN A 70 21.33 -5.24 -3.26
N GLN A 71 21.42 -3.93 -2.95
CA GLN A 71 22.70 -3.23 -2.85
C GLN A 71 23.55 -3.78 -1.70
N TYR A 72 22.96 -3.92 -0.52
CA TYR A 72 23.68 -4.46 0.64
C TYR A 72 24.15 -5.91 0.46
N LEU A 73 23.43 -6.73 -0.30
CA LEU A 73 23.85 -8.09 -0.66
C LEU A 73 24.98 -8.14 -1.71
N LYS A 74 25.21 -7.06 -2.45
CA LYS A 74 26.29 -6.96 -3.45
C LYS A 74 27.58 -6.34 -2.90
N ASP A 75 27.47 -5.61 -1.80
CA ASP A 75 28.60 -4.98 -1.11
C ASP A 75 29.29 -5.95 -0.10
N GLU A 76 28.77 -7.18 0.04
CA GLU A 76 29.48 -8.35 0.63
C GLU A 76 30.22 -9.15 -0.45
#